data_AF-K9Q7Q0-F1
#
_entry.id   AF-K9Q7Q0-F1
#
_cell.length_a   1.000
_cell.length_b   1.000
_cell.length_c   1.000
_cell.angle_alpha   90.00
_cell.angle_beta   90.00
_cell.angle_gamma   90.00
#
_symmetry.space_group_name_H-M   'P 1'
#
loop_
_entity.id
_entity.type
_entity.pdbx_description
1 polymer ?
#
loop_
_entity_poly.entity_id
_entity_poly.type
_entity_poly.pdbx_seq_one_letter_code
_entity_poly.pdbx_strand_id
1 'polypeptide(L)'
;MPKISCICGGIINLSPIPNRQGFKLLWEPLIEKLADNLVAAHQQAESDDDFENKVYELLYPRSWEPANPQVYECFHCKRLAVLARASDREITFWYQQELANTETDSLRSLVEKTIDNQTDEA
;
A
#
# COMPACT_ATOMS: atom_id res chain seq x y z
N MET A 1 13.88 14.71 2.39
CA MET A 1 12.98 13.61 2.01
C MET A 1 13.51 12.33 2.61
N PRO A 2 12.72 11.58 3.38
CA PRO A 2 13.16 10.33 3.99
C PRO A 2 13.47 9.30 2.90
N LYS A 3 14.62 8.65 2.99
CA LYS A 3 15.11 7.66 2.03
C LYS A 3 15.80 6.53 2.80
N ILE A 4 15.73 5.33 2.26
CA ILE A 4 16.45 4.16 2.76
C ILE A 4 17.28 3.55 1.64
N SER A 5 18.41 2.94 2.01
CA SER A 5 19.22 2.17 1.07
C SER A 5 18.77 0.73 1.06
N CYS A 6 18.49 0.21 -0.12
CA CYS A 6 18.30 -1.21 -0.35
C CYS A 6 19.64 -1.93 -0.23
N ILE A 7 19.58 -3.21 0.14
CA ILE A 7 20.74 -4.11 0.20
C ILE A 7 21.45 -4.24 -1.17
N CYS A 8 20.74 -4.04 -2.29
CA CYS A 8 21.35 -4.02 -3.63
C CYS A 8 22.06 -2.69 -3.97
N GLY A 9 22.08 -1.72 -3.05
CA GLY A 9 22.62 -0.37 -3.27
C GLY A 9 21.62 0.62 -3.88
N GLY A 10 20.42 0.18 -4.27
CA GLY A 10 19.35 1.05 -4.77
C GLY A 10 18.77 1.96 -3.68
N ILE A 11 18.30 3.16 -4.05
CA ILE A 11 17.69 4.11 -3.12
C ILE A 11 16.17 4.01 -3.20
N ILE A 12 15.51 3.80 -2.06
CA ILE A 12 14.05 3.80 -1.96
C ILE A 12 13.61 5.13 -1.35
N ASN A 13 12.72 5.83 -2.06
CA ASN A 13 12.12 7.07 -1.56
C ASN A 13 10.96 6.73 -0.64
N LEU A 14 10.95 7.31 0.57
CA LEU A 14 9.87 7.17 1.56
C LEU A 14 8.96 8.40 1.61
N SER A 15 9.02 9.29 0.61
CA SER A 15 8.07 10.41 0.52
C SER A 15 6.64 9.93 0.78
N PRO A 16 5.85 10.71 1.53
CA PRO A 16 4.46 10.37 1.84
C PRO A 16 3.63 10.20 0.55
N ILE A 17 2.52 9.49 0.71
CA ILE A 17 1.62 9.06 -0.37
C ILE A 17 1.09 10.28 -1.16
N PRO A 18 0.97 10.18 -2.51
CA PRO A 18 1.07 8.97 -3.32
C PRO A 18 2.50 8.65 -3.79
N ASN A 19 3.09 7.64 -3.17
CA ASN A 19 4.34 7.03 -3.62
C ASN A 19 3.97 5.77 -4.40
N ARG A 20 4.29 5.74 -5.70
CA ARG A 20 3.93 4.61 -6.57
C ARG A 20 4.56 3.28 -6.15
N GLN A 21 5.63 3.34 -5.37
CA GLN A 21 6.33 2.17 -4.83
C GLN A 21 5.94 1.87 -3.37
N GLY A 22 5.02 2.65 -2.79
CA GLY A 22 4.53 2.48 -1.43
C GLY A 22 3.21 1.71 -1.39
N PHE A 23 3.14 0.71 -0.52
CA PHE A 23 2.00 -0.19 -0.34
C PHE A 23 1.68 -0.31 1.15
N LYS A 24 0.43 -0.65 1.47
CA LYS A 24 -0.01 -0.97 2.83
C LYS A 24 -0.24 -2.48 2.92
N LEU A 25 0.29 -3.12 3.95
CA LEU A 25 -0.04 -4.52 4.24
C LEU A 25 -1.29 -4.59 5.10
N LEU A 26 -2.36 -5.18 4.57
CA LEU A 26 -3.62 -5.39 5.28
C LEU A 26 -3.80 -6.89 5.54
N TRP A 27 -4.26 -7.23 6.74
CA TRP A 27 -4.60 -8.62 7.08
C TRP A 27 -6.05 -8.90 6.65
N GLU A 28 -6.37 -10.11 6.21
CA GLU A 28 -7.71 -10.45 5.68
C GLU A 28 -8.89 -10.01 6.57
N PRO A 29 -8.87 -10.21 7.91
CA PRO A 29 -9.98 -9.74 8.75
C PRO A 29 -10.14 -8.21 8.76
N LEU A 30 -9.04 -7.48 8.52
CA LEU A 30 -9.09 -6.03 8.37
C LEU A 30 -9.70 -5.63 7.02
N ILE A 31 -9.49 -6.41 5.96
CA ILE A 31 -10.12 -6.20 4.65
C ILE A 31 -11.63 -6.38 4.77
N GLU A 32 -12.09 -7.45 5.40
CA GLU A 32 -13.52 -7.70 5.62
C GLU A 32 -14.17 -6.55 6.40
N LYS A 33 -13.54 -6.14 7.51
CA LYS A 33 -14.01 -5.00 8.30
C LYS A 33 -14.02 -3.69 7.50
N LEU A 34 -13.01 -3.46 6.64
CA LEU A 34 -12.98 -2.29 5.77
C LEU A 34 -14.12 -2.34 4.76
N ALA A 35 -14.41 -3.50 4.17
CA ALA A 35 -15.54 -3.65 3.25
C ALA A 35 -16.88 -3.34 3.94
N ASP A 36 -17.11 -3.89 5.13
CA ASP A 36 -18.32 -3.60 5.92
C ASP A 36 -18.45 -2.10 6.24
N ASN A 37 -17.35 -1.47 6.65
CA ASN A 37 -17.31 -0.04 6.94
C ASN A 37 -17.56 0.82 5.69
N LEU A 38 -17.06 0.41 4.53
CA LEU A 38 -17.29 1.09 3.25
C LEU A 38 -18.77 1.00 2.84
N VAL A 39 -19.39 -0.17 3.00
CA VAL A 39 -20.83 -0.34 2.76
C VAL A 39 -21.64 0.56 3.68
N ALA A 40 -21.32 0.59 4.98
CA ALA A 40 -21.98 1.47 5.93
C ALA A 40 -21.77 2.96 5.59
N ALA A 41 -20.56 3.35 5.21
CA ALA A 41 -20.24 4.72 4.82
C ALA A 41 -21.05 5.16 3.60
N HIS A 42 -21.19 4.30 2.59
CA HIS A 42 -22.00 4.57 1.41
C HIS A 42 -23.49 4.70 1.75
N GLN A 43 -24.02 3.83 2.63
CA GLN A 43 -25.42 3.91 3.08
C GLN A 43 -25.74 5.18 3.87
N GLN A 44 -24.75 5.74 4.55
CA GLN A 44 -24.89 6.93 5.39
C GLN A 44 -24.43 8.21 4.69
N ALA A 45 -23.94 8.13 3.45
CA ALA A 45 -23.42 9.28 2.74
C ALA A 45 -24.56 10.17 2.24
N GLU A 46 -24.45 11.48 2.47
CA GLU A 46 -25.44 12.45 1.97
C GLU A 46 -25.13 12.92 0.55
N SER A 47 -23.90 12.67 0.08
CA SER A 47 -23.41 12.96 -1.28
C SER A 47 -22.18 12.13 -1.62
N ASP A 48 -21.78 12.14 -2.89
CA ASP A 48 -20.53 11.51 -3.35
C ASP A 48 -19.30 12.12 -2.66
N ASP A 49 -19.26 13.45 -2.49
CA ASP A 49 -18.18 14.13 -1.78
C ASP A 49 -18.11 13.70 -0.29
N ASP A 50 -19.26 13.52 0.37
CA ASP A 50 -19.30 13.03 1.76
C ASP A 50 -18.81 11.58 1.84
N PHE A 51 -19.18 10.76 0.86
CA PHE A 51 -18.67 9.39 0.76
C PHE A 51 -17.16 9.36 0.57
N GLU A 52 -16.61 10.13 -0.38
CA GLU A 52 -15.15 10.20 -0.62
C GLU A 52 -14.39 10.62 0.63
N ASN A 53 -14.90 11.60 1.38
CA ASN A 53 -14.31 12.01 2.65
C ASN A 53 -14.33 10.88 3.69
N LYS A 54 -15.46 10.17 3.83
CA LYS A 54 -15.57 9.01 4.74
C LYS A 54 -14.62 7.88 4.34
N VAL A 55 -14.47 7.59 3.05
CA VAL A 55 -13.50 6.61 2.53
C VAL A 55 -12.08 7.02 2.88
N TYR A 56 -11.73 8.29 2.69
CA TYR A 56 -10.41 8.81 3.04
C TYR A 56 -10.11 8.64 4.53
N GLU A 57 -11.06 8.96 5.41
CA GLU A 57 -10.88 8.80 6.86
C GLU A 57 -10.75 7.33 7.29
N LEU A 58 -11.49 6.42 6.64
CA LEU A 58 -11.38 4.97 6.88
C LEU A 58 -10.01 4.40 6.48
N LEU A 59 -9.48 4.83 5.33
CA LEU A 59 -8.20 4.33 4.81
C LEU A 59 -6.99 5.03 5.44
N TYR A 60 -7.16 6.24 5.96
CA TYR A 60 -6.13 7.09 6.55
C TYR A 60 -6.58 7.65 7.91
N PRO A 61 -6.80 6.78 8.93
CA PRO A 61 -7.25 7.23 10.23
C PRO A 61 -6.24 8.22 10.83
N ARG A 62 -6.75 9.31 11.42
CA ARG A 62 -5.93 10.35 12.06
C ARG A 62 -5.25 9.87 13.35
N SER A 63 -5.62 8.70 13.88
CA SER A 63 -5.12 8.18 15.16
C SER A 63 -3.79 7.42 15.03
N TRP A 64 -2.94 7.65 16.05
CA TRP A 64 -1.61 7.10 16.31
C TRP A 64 -1.57 5.59 16.68
N GLU A 65 -2.54 4.79 16.21
CA GLU A 65 -2.47 3.32 16.33
C GLU A 65 -1.67 2.76 15.16
N PRO A 66 -0.97 1.61 15.30
CA PRO A 66 0.09 1.21 14.37
C PRO A 66 -0.47 1.20 12.95
N ALA A 67 -0.15 2.27 12.23
CA ALA A 67 -0.52 2.46 10.84
C ALA A 67 -0.02 1.21 10.14
N ASN A 68 -0.94 0.46 9.53
CA ASN A 68 -0.68 -0.77 8.79
C ASN A 68 0.74 -0.79 8.22
N PRO A 69 1.50 -1.89 8.39
CA PRO A 69 2.90 -1.93 7.98
C PRO A 69 3.08 -1.34 6.59
N GLN A 70 4.00 -0.38 6.49
CA GLN A 70 4.30 0.28 5.23
C GLN A 70 5.31 -0.57 4.49
N VAL A 71 5.00 -0.85 3.23
CA VAL A 71 5.83 -1.67 2.37
C VAL A 71 6.32 -0.77 1.23
N TYR A 72 7.63 -0.76 1.00
CA TYR A 72 8.20 -0.03 -0.12
C TYR A 72 8.98 -0.97 -1.04
N GLU A 73 8.68 -0.93 -2.33
CA GLU A 73 9.36 -1.74 -3.33
C GLU A 73 10.64 -1.05 -3.83
N CYS A 74 11.73 -1.80 -3.86
CA CYS A 74 12.96 -1.36 -4.51
C CYS A 74 12.81 -1.44 -6.04
N PHE A 75 12.93 -0.30 -6.73
CA PHE A 75 12.83 -0.25 -8.18
C PHE A 75 13.82 -1.19 -8.90
N HIS A 76 15.04 -1.35 -8.37
CA HIS A 76 16.14 -2.08 -9.01
C HIS A 76 16.06 -3.60 -8.85
N CYS A 77 15.74 -4.09 -7.65
CA CYS A 77 15.79 -5.52 -7.33
C CYS A 77 14.47 -6.10 -6.84
N LYS A 78 13.40 -5.28 -6.85
CA LYS A 78 12.02 -5.61 -6.46
C LYS A 78 11.83 -6.11 -5.02
N ARG A 79 12.90 -6.13 -4.23
CA ARG A 79 12.83 -6.43 -2.81
C ARG A 79 11.93 -5.44 -2.09
N LEU A 80 11.13 -5.95 -1.18
CA LEU A 80 10.22 -5.16 -0.36
C LEU A 80 10.90 -4.82 0.96
N ALA A 81 10.90 -3.53 1.29
CA ALA A 81 11.29 -3.01 2.59
C ALA A 81 10.03 -2.85 3.44
N VAL A 82 9.94 -3.57 4.57
CA VAL A 82 8.77 -3.50 5.45
C VAL A 82 9.11 -2.68 6.70
N LEU A 83 8.31 -1.65 6.96
CA LEU A 83 8.35 -0.85 8.16
C LEU A 83 7.09 -1.10 8.98
N ALA A 84 7.24 -1.37 10.28
CA ALA A 84 6.11 -1.54 11.18
C ALA A 84 5.28 -0.26 11.30
N ARG A 85 5.91 0.93 11.16
CA ARG A 85 5.26 2.24 11.13
C ARG A 85 5.87 3.14 10.07
N ALA A 86 5.08 4.06 9.52
CA ALA A 86 5.54 5.03 8.53
C ALA A 86 6.66 5.96 9.04
N SER A 87 6.73 6.18 10.36
CA SER A 87 7.75 7.02 11.00
C SER A 87 9.03 6.26 11.36
N ASP A 88 9.06 4.94 11.18
CA ASP A 88 10.23 4.15 11.53
C ASP A 88 11.42 4.54 10.66
N ARG A 89 12.60 4.54 11.26
CA ARG A 89 13.87 4.84 10.57
C ARG A 89 14.62 3.58 10.15
N GLU A 90 14.21 2.44 10.70
CA GLU A 90 14.82 1.14 10.48
C GLU A 90 13.81 0.20 9.81
N ILE A 91 14.34 -0.69 8.98
CA ILE A 91 13.53 -1.69 8.29
C ILE A 91 13.30 -2.84 9.25
N THR A 92 12.03 -3.17 9.48
CA THR A 92 11.64 -4.29 10.35
C THR A 92 12.12 -5.60 9.76
N PHE A 93 11.90 -5.80 8.44
CA PHE A 93 12.49 -6.90 7.69
C PHE A 93 12.49 -6.62 6.20
N TRP A 94 13.37 -7.33 5.49
CA TRP A 94 13.43 -7.34 4.03
C TRP A 94 12.77 -8.61 3.51
N TYR A 95 11.88 -8.45 2.53
CA TYR A 95 11.26 -9.59 1.85
C TYR A 95 11.68 -9.60 0.38
N GLN A 96 12.27 -10.70 -0.06
CA GLN A 96 12.51 -10.98 -1.46
C GLN A 96 11.60 -12.13 -1.87
N GLN A 97 10.79 -11.91 -2.89
CA GLN A 97 9.97 -12.97 -3.43
C GLN A 97 10.86 -14.08 -3.98
N GLU A 98 10.63 -15.30 -3.54
CA GLU A 98 11.32 -16.46 -4.08
C GLU A 98 10.91 -16.64 -5.56
N LEU A 99 11.87 -16.98 -6.42
CA LEU A 99 11.69 -17.20 -7.87
C LEU A 99 10.63 -18.26 -8.23
N ALA A 100 10.06 -18.95 -7.25
CA ALA A 100 9.10 -20.03 -7.41
C ALA A 100 7.70 -19.59 -7.88
N ASN A 101 7.32 -18.32 -7.69
CA ASN A 101 6.03 -17.78 -8.17
C ASN A 101 6.26 -16.90 -9.41
N THR A 102 6.31 -17.54 -10.58
CA THR A 102 6.83 -17.01 -11.85
C THR A 102 5.95 -15.99 -12.58
N GLU A 103 4.81 -15.56 -12.03
CA GLU A 103 3.89 -14.68 -12.78
C GLU A 103 4.03 -13.19 -12.47
N THR A 104 4.60 -12.84 -11.31
CA THR A 104 4.75 -11.45 -10.87
C THR A 104 5.96 -11.33 -9.94
N ASP A 105 6.97 -10.57 -10.34
CA ASP A 105 8.18 -10.27 -9.57
C ASP A 105 8.16 -8.86 -8.93
N SER A 106 7.10 -8.09 -9.18
CA SER A 106 6.91 -6.72 -8.72
C SER A 106 5.45 -6.44 -8.37
N LEU A 107 5.20 -5.94 -7.16
CA LEU A 107 3.88 -5.48 -6.73
C LEU A 107 3.41 -4.31 -7.60
N ARG A 108 4.33 -3.45 -8.04
CA ARG A 108 3.98 -2.35 -8.94
C ARG A 108 3.48 -2.87 -10.28
N SER A 109 4.18 -3.84 -10.87
CA SER A 109 3.76 -4.45 -12.13
C SER A 109 2.42 -5.18 -12.02
N LEU A 110 2.12 -5.78 -10.86
CA LEU A 110 0.80 -6.36 -10.60
C LEU A 110 -0.30 -5.30 -10.64
N VAL A 111 -0.10 -4.18 -9.95
CA VAL A 111 -1.07 -3.07 -9.93
C VAL A 111 -1.28 -2.49 -11.32
N GLU A 112 -0.22 -2.31 -12.10
CA GLU A 112 -0.31 -1.79 -13.47
C GLU A 112 -1.11 -2.72 -14.38
N LYS A 113 -0.85 -4.04 -14.35
CA LYS A 113 -1.65 -5.03 -15.10
C LYS A 113 -3.14 -4.98 -14.74
N THR A 114 -3.47 -4.83 -13.46
CA THR A 114 -4.87 -4.81 -13.01
C THR A 114 -5.59 -3.52 -13.40
N ILE A 115 -4.91 -2.37 -13.35
CA ILE A 115 -5.50 -1.08 -13.74
C ILE A 115 -5.68 -1.00 -15.26
N ASP A 116 -4.68 -1.42 -16.03
CA ASP A 116 -4.73 -1.35 -17.49
C ASP A 116 -5.83 -2.27 -18.07
N ASN A 117 -6.01 -3.47 -17.50
CA ASN A 117 -7.10 -4.38 -17.90
C ASN A 117 -8.51 -3.81 -17.63
N GLN A 118 -8.68 -2.91 -16.66
CA GLN A 118 -9.98 -2.27 -16.41
C GLN A 118 -10.29 -1.13 -17.39
N THR A 119 -9.30 -0.68 -18.17
CA THR A 119 -9.48 0.41 -19.14
C THR A 119 -9.87 -0.09 -20.53
N ASP A 120 -9.61 -1.38 -20.82
CA ASP A 120 -9.93 -2.02 -22.11
C ASP A 120 -11.33 -2.66 -22.15
N GLU A 121 -12.08 -2.66 -21.04
CA GLU A 121 -13.46 -3.17 -20.94
C GLU A 121 -14.55 -2.07 -20.84
N ALA A 122 -14.19 -0.80 -21.06
CA ALA A 122 -15.10 0.35 -20.98
C ALA A 122 -15.48 0.93 -22.36
#